data_AF-A0A2S5B9M4-F1
#
_entry.id   AF-A0A2S5B9M4-F1
#
_cell.length_a   1.000
_cell.length_b   1.000
_cell.length_c   1.000
_cell.angle_alpha   90.00
_cell.angle_beta   90.00
_cell.angle_gamma   90.00
#
_symmetry.space_group_name_H-M   'P 1'
#
loop_
_entity.id
_entity.type
_entity.pdbx_description
1 polymer ?
#
loop_
_entity_poly.entity_id
_entity_poly.type
_entity_poly.pdbx_seq_one_letter_code
_entity_poly.pdbx_strand_id
1 'polypeptide(L)'
;MPVPPAGATQTADHIDAVEDTPLLHDSRDPAETDDAMRSNQQSGAAPSALELLGRNSCTGVTGWAAQIGLVLATVVLWRVLWVHPAGLFSYHPAMQSLAALGFLEGILLLQPIPSNAQQKRKGLQLHQAFQYASLVVIVGGAAVIIYNKAIHGAKHFTTWHAKSGLTLALIFLQITFGAAMVYTPLQNALFKSEARAKKVWKYHRLSGYLTLAFLTLTPMLALASDWVRNNSTAVERALIGTGLGVAALAAFARVQTSKLGLKRA
;
A
#
# COMPACT_ATOMS: atom_id res chain seq x y z
N MET A 1 30.11 19.32 -23.58
CA MET A 1 29.21 18.50 -22.74
C MET A 1 28.57 19.42 -21.71
N PRO A 2 27.23 19.42 -21.51
CA PRO A 2 26.62 20.24 -20.48
C PRO A 2 26.96 19.65 -19.10
N VAL A 3 27.54 20.47 -18.23
CA VAL A 3 27.79 20.13 -16.82
C VAL A 3 26.43 20.09 -16.11
N PRO A 4 26.06 18.99 -15.43
CA PRO A 4 24.80 18.93 -14.70
C PRO A 4 24.80 19.97 -13.57
N PRO A 5 23.65 20.57 -13.23
CA PRO A 5 23.57 21.55 -12.16
C PRO A 5 24.01 20.93 -10.82
N ALA A 6 24.83 21.67 -10.06
CA ALA A 6 25.52 21.22 -8.85
C ALA A 6 24.61 20.63 -7.73
N GLY A 7 23.28 20.82 -7.81
CA GLY A 7 22.31 20.20 -6.89
C GLY A 7 21.85 18.79 -7.28
N ALA A 8 21.97 18.38 -8.54
CA ALA A 8 21.44 17.09 -8.99
C ALA A 8 22.27 15.91 -8.47
N THR A 9 23.60 16.05 -8.47
CA THR A 9 24.55 15.04 -7.96
C THR A 9 24.38 14.83 -6.46
N GLN A 10 24.23 15.92 -5.70
CA GLN A 10 24.06 15.86 -4.24
C GLN A 10 22.73 15.18 -3.83
N THR A 11 21.65 15.37 -4.61
CA THR A 11 20.40 14.64 -4.37
C THR A 11 20.46 13.16 -4.72
N ALA A 12 21.23 12.78 -5.76
CA ALA A 12 21.41 11.38 -6.13
C ALA A 12 22.23 10.63 -5.08
N ASP A 13 23.37 11.20 -4.66
CA ASP A 13 24.24 10.64 -3.62
C ASP A 13 23.49 10.46 -2.29
N HIS A 14 22.61 11.41 -1.95
CA HIS A 14 21.76 11.32 -0.76
C HIS A 14 20.70 10.20 -0.87
N ILE A 15 20.09 10.01 -2.04
CA ILE A 15 19.11 8.93 -2.24
C ILE A 15 19.79 7.58 -2.10
N ASP A 16 20.95 7.39 -2.74
CA ASP A 16 21.71 6.14 -2.70
C ASP A 16 22.17 5.81 -1.27
N ALA A 17 22.67 6.79 -0.53
CA ALA A 17 23.06 6.63 0.88
C ALA A 17 21.89 6.18 1.79
N VAL A 18 20.68 6.71 1.56
CA VAL A 18 19.47 6.29 2.28
C VAL A 18 19.01 4.90 1.84
N GLU A 19 19.18 4.51 0.58
CA GLU A 19 18.83 3.17 0.10
C GLU A 19 19.74 2.07 0.66
N ASP A 20 21.02 2.36 0.80
CA ASP A 20 22.03 1.42 1.29
C ASP A 20 21.96 1.16 2.79
N THR A 21 21.30 2.02 3.57
CA THR A 21 21.14 1.79 5.02
C THR A 21 20.39 0.47 5.29
N PRO A 22 20.85 -0.34 6.27
CA PRO A 22 20.17 -1.56 6.69
C PRO A 22 18.70 -1.32 7.08
N LEU A 23 17.81 -2.24 6.72
CA LEU A 23 16.38 -2.11 6.99
C LEU A 23 16.00 -2.42 8.44
N LEU A 24 16.79 -3.28 9.10
CA LEU A 24 16.71 -3.63 10.52
C LEU A 24 18.14 -3.76 11.08
N HIS A 25 18.34 -3.49 12.37
CA HIS A 25 19.61 -3.80 13.04
C HIS A 25 19.69 -5.28 13.40
N ASP A 26 20.82 -5.93 13.13
CA ASP A 26 21.10 -7.23 13.73
C ASP A 26 21.56 -6.99 15.18
N SER A 27 20.71 -7.37 16.14
CA SER A 27 20.98 -7.16 17.58
C SER A 27 22.10 -8.06 18.11
N ARG A 28 22.74 -8.86 17.24
CA ARG A 28 23.74 -9.88 17.58
C ARG A 28 25.18 -9.44 17.30
N ASP A 29 25.39 -8.27 16.68
CA ASP A 29 26.73 -7.71 16.47
C ASP A 29 26.97 -6.51 17.42
N PRO A 30 27.88 -6.64 18.41
CA PRO A 30 28.22 -5.58 19.36
C PRO A 30 28.75 -4.30 18.69
N ALA A 31 29.46 -4.43 17.57
CA ALA A 31 30.03 -3.28 16.87
C ALA A 31 28.96 -2.48 16.12
N GLU A 32 27.97 -3.17 15.56
CA GLU A 32 26.84 -2.54 14.87
C GLU A 32 25.87 -1.87 15.87
N THR A 33 25.79 -2.38 17.11
CA THR A 33 25.02 -1.76 18.19
C THR A 33 25.67 -0.49 18.73
N ASP A 34 27.01 -0.45 18.83
CA ASP A 34 27.75 0.76 19.22
C ASP A 34 27.68 1.85 18.15
N ASP A 35 27.77 1.49 16.86
CA ASP A 35 27.57 2.43 15.74
C ASP A 35 26.10 2.89 15.62
N ALA A 36 25.14 2.00 15.92
CA ALA A 36 23.73 2.37 16.05
C ALA A 36 23.52 3.37 17.21
N MET A 37 24.12 3.13 18.37
CA MET A 37 24.03 4.04 19.51
C MET A 37 24.68 5.40 19.23
N ARG A 38 25.84 5.42 18.58
CA ARG A 38 26.53 6.66 18.16
C ARG A 38 25.74 7.44 17.11
N SER A 39 25.22 6.76 16.07
CA SER A 39 24.40 7.42 15.05
C SER A 39 23.06 7.93 15.61
N ASN A 40 22.46 7.22 16.58
CA ASN A 40 21.24 7.64 17.28
C ASN A 40 21.48 8.78 18.28
N GLN A 41 22.73 9.01 18.72
CA GLN A 41 23.14 10.19 19.49
C GLN A 41 23.40 11.42 18.62
N GLN A 42 23.79 11.23 17.35
CA GLN A 42 24.14 12.30 16.42
C GLN A 42 22.97 12.74 15.51
N SER A 43 21.94 11.91 15.37
CA SER A 43 20.69 12.23 14.68
C SER A 43 19.58 12.31 15.72
N GLY A 44 18.80 13.39 15.75
CA GLY A 44 17.75 13.61 16.75
C GLY A 44 16.75 12.46 16.89
N ALA A 45 15.85 12.55 17.88
CA ALA A 45 14.88 11.50 18.18
C ALA A 45 14.13 11.01 16.93
N ALA A 46 13.95 9.68 16.82
CA ALA A 46 13.22 9.07 15.72
C ALA A 46 11.82 9.69 15.58
N PRO A 47 11.35 9.96 14.35
CA PRO A 47 10.07 10.62 14.12
C PRO A 47 8.92 9.82 14.72
N SER A 48 7.96 10.52 15.31
CA SER A 48 6.78 9.86 15.87
C SER A 48 5.90 9.28 14.75
N ALA A 49 5.05 8.30 15.07
CA ALA A 49 4.11 7.75 14.10
C ALA A 49 3.13 8.82 13.58
N LEU A 50 2.64 9.68 14.49
CA LEU A 50 1.72 10.76 14.16
C LEU A 50 2.37 11.80 13.24
N GLU A 51 3.64 12.12 13.47
CA GLU A 51 4.41 13.04 12.62
C GLU A 51 4.54 12.50 11.20
N LEU A 52 4.92 11.23 11.04
CA LEU A 52 5.04 10.61 9.71
C LEU A 52 3.69 10.47 9.00
N LEU A 53 2.62 10.14 9.73
CA LEU A 53 1.25 10.15 9.21
C LEU A 53 0.87 11.55 8.71
N GLY A 54 0.93 12.56 9.58
CA GLY A 54 0.58 13.93 9.21
C GLY A 54 1.40 14.45 8.02
N ARG A 55 2.68 14.10 7.97
CA ARG A 55 3.59 14.55 6.91
C ARG A 55 3.38 13.81 5.59
N ASN A 56 3.43 12.48 5.59
CA ASN A 56 3.51 11.67 4.37
C ASN A 56 2.13 11.41 3.75
N SER A 57 1.11 11.22 4.59
CA SER A 57 -0.25 10.88 4.14
C SER A 57 -0.93 12.04 3.41
N CYS A 58 -0.49 13.27 3.66
CA CYS A 58 -1.04 14.50 3.09
C CYS A 58 -0.01 15.38 2.37
N THR A 59 1.15 14.85 1.95
CA THR A 59 2.15 15.68 1.28
C THR A 59 1.73 16.01 -0.15
N GLY A 60 1.55 17.29 -0.49
CA GLY A 60 1.29 17.72 -1.88
C GLY A 60 -0.08 17.30 -2.45
N VAL A 61 -0.39 17.81 -3.64
CA VAL A 61 -1.73 17.67 -4.26
C VAL A 61 -2.13 16.21 -4.46
N THR A 62 -1.18 15.35 -4.87
CA THR A 62 -1.47 13.93 -5.11
C THR A 62 -1.69 13.13 -3.82
N GLY A 63 -1.15 13.56 -2.67
CA GLY A 63 -1.37 12.87 -1.40
C GLY A 63 -2.79 13.14 -0.92
N TRP A 64 -3.16 14.42 -0.91
CA TRP A 64 -4.52 14.85 -0.63
C TRP A 64 -5.55 14.24 -1.57
N ALA A 65 -5.29 14.26 -2.89
CA ALA A 65 -6.20 13.67 -3.86
C ALA A 65 -6.40 12.17 -3.66
N ALA A 66 -5.33 11.43 -3.33
CA ALA A 66 -5.41 10.00 -3.03
C ALA A 66 -6.34 9.71 -1.84
N GLN A 67 -6.13 10.44 -0.74
CA GLN A 67 -6.92 10.30 0.49
C GLN A 67 -8.38 10.71 0.28
N ILE A 68 -8.60 11.93 -0.22
CA ILE A 68 -9.95 12.49 -0.39
C ILE A 68 -10.76 11.63 -1.37
N GLY A 69 -10.17 11.20 -2.48
CA GLY A 69 -10.84 10.34 -3.45
C GLY A 69 -11.32 9.02 -2.83
N LEU A 70 -10.44 8.34 -2.08
CA LEU A 70 -10.79 7.05 -1.49
C LEU A 70 -11.74 7.18 -0.28
N VAL A 71 -11.58 8.23 0.52
CA VAL A 71 -12.52 8.56 1.61
C VAL A 71 -13.89 8.90 1.05
N LEU A 72 -13.98 9.72 0.01
CA LEU A 72 -15.26 10.03 -0.67
C LEU A 72 -15.94 8.76 -1.15
N ALA A 73 -15.21 7.90 -1.86
CA ALA A 73 -15.76 6.63 -2.34
C ALA A 73 -16.27 5.75 -1.19
N THR A 74 -15.53 5.68 -0.09
CA THR A 74 -15.90 4.90 1.09
C THR A 74 -17.12 5.47 1.79
N VAL A 75 -17.18 6.78 2.03
CA VAL A 75 -18.31 7.44 2.71
C VAL A 75 -19.59 7.28 1.91
N VAL A 76 -19.54 7.47 0.59
CA VAL A 76 -20.71 7.30 -0.28
C VAL A 76 -21.16 5.83 -0.31
N LEU A 77 -20.23 4.88 -0.40
CA LEU A 77 -20.55 3.45 -0.31
C LEU A 77 -21.21 3.11 1.04
N TRP A 78 -20.67 3.62 2.14
CA TRP A 78 -21.20 3.36 3.48
C TRP A 78 -22.59 3.96 3.66
N ARG A 79 -22.86 5.15 3.09
CA ARG A 79 -24.21 5.70 3.01
C ARG A 79 -25.16 4.77 2.25
N VAL A 80 -24.74 4.23 1.09
CA VAL A 80 -25.54 3.25 0.33
C VAL A 80 -25.84 2.00 1.17
N LEU A 81 -24.84 1.45 1.85
CA LEU A 81 -25.00 0.29 2.73
C LEU A 81 -25.90 0.56 3.93
N TRP A 82 -25.86 1.78 4.47
CA TRP A 82 -26.72 2.21 5.58
C TRP A 82 -28.18 2.32 5.16
N VAL A 83 -28.44 2.89 3.97
CA VAL A 83 -29.80 3.06 3.44
C VAL A 83 -30.38 1.74 2.94
N HIS A 84 -29.53 0.86 2.40
CA HIS A 84 -29.92 -0.43 1.83
C HIS A 84 -29.13 -1.57 2.50
N PRO A 85 -29.42 -1.92 3.76
CA PRO A 85 -28.75 -3.03 4.44
C PRO A 85 -29.10 -4.36 3.77
N ALA A 86 -28.11 -5.24 3.61
CA ALA A 86 -28.21 -6.51 2.90
C ALA A 86 -27.65 -7.68 3.74
N GLY A 87 -27.82 -7.63 5.06
CA GLY A 87 -27.35 -8.66 5.99
C GLY A 87 -25.84 -8.92 5.88
N LEU A 88 -25.45 -10.20 5.79
CA LEU A 88 -24.03 -10.59 5.68
C LEU A 88 -23.35 -9.97 4.45
N PHE A 89 -24.08 -9.75 3.36
CA PHE A 89 -23.51 -9.12 2.17
C PHE A 89 -22.93 -7.74 2.49
N SER A 90 -23.58 -6.93 3.34
CA SER A 90 -23.13 -5.55 3.62
C SER A 90 -21.74 -5.46 4.23
N TYR A 91 -21.31 -6.48 4.99
CA TYR A 91 -19.98 -6.53 5.57
C TYR A 91 -18.88 -6.68 4.51
N HIS A 92 -19.18 -7.32 3.38
CA HIS A 92 -18.20 -7.48 2.31
C HIS A 92 -17.70 -6.12 1.76
N PRO A 93 -18.52 -5.30 1.08
CA PRO A 93 -18.07 -4.02 0.55
C PRO A 93 -17.60 -3.05 1.64
N ALA A 94 -18.15 -3.12 2.86
CA ALA A 94 -17.65 -2.34 4.00
C ALA A 94 -16.20 -2.71 4.36
N MET A 95 -15.90 -4.00 4.56
CA MET A 95 -14.56 -4.46 4.90
C MET A 95 -13.58 -4.28 3.73
N GLN A 96 -14.01 -4.52 2.48
CA GLN A 96 -13.15 -4.28 1.31
C GLN A 96 -12.75 -2.80 1.19
N SER A 97 -13.67 -1.86 1.43
CA SER A 97 -13.36 -0.41 1.38
C SER A 97 -12.46 0.04 2.54
N LEU A 98 -12.66 -0.48 3.76
CA LEU A 98 -11.76 -0.22 4.88
C LEU A 98 -10.35 -0.75 4.63
N ALA A 99 -10.24 -1.97 4.12
CA ALA A 99 -8.94 -2.54 3.78
C ALA A 99 -8.25 -1.72 2.67
N ALA A 100 -8.99 -1.27 1.65
CA ALA A 100 -8.43 -0.41 0.61
C ALA A 100 -7.88 0.91 1.18
N LEU A 101 -8.57 1.55 2.12
CA LEU A 101 -8.07 2.74 2.83
C LEU A 101 -6.76 2.43 3.54
N GLY A 102 -6.70 1.36 4.34
CA GLY A 102 -5.49 0.99 5.06
C GLY A 102 -4.33 0.61 4.16
N PHE A 103 -4.58 -0.13 3.07
CA PHE A 103 -3.55 -0.48 2.10
C PHE A 103 -2.97 0.75 1.40
N LEU A 104 -3.83 1.66 0.95
CA LEU A 104 -3.39 2.89 0.30
C LEU A 104 -2.62 3.80 1.26
N GLU A 105 -3.10 3.95 2.48
CA GLU A 105 -2.43 4.70 3.54
C GLU A 105 -1.01 4.15 3.80
N GLY A 106 -0.89 2.84 3.99
CA GLY A 106 0.40 2.20 4.16
C GLY A 106 1.36 2.43 2.97
N ILE A 107 0.86 2.51 1.74
CA ILE A 107 1.67 2.83 0.55
C ILE A 107 2.12 4.30 0.59
N LEU A 108 1.21 5.22 0.90
CA LEU A 108 1.50 6.66 0.97
C LEU A 108 2.54 6.97 2.06
N LEU A 109 2.58 6.21 3.16
CA LEU A 109 3.59 6.38 4.21
C LEU A 109 5.03 6.16 3.74
N LEU A 110 5.25 5.46 2.62
CA LEU A 110 6.56 5.30 1.99
C LEU A 110 6.90 6.42 1.00
N GLN A 111 6.04 7.44 0.88
CA GLN A 111 6.13 8.51 -0.10
C GLN A 111 5.86 9.87 0.57
N PRO A 112 6.73 10.89 0.40
CA PRO A 112 7.88 10.97 -0.51
C PRO A 112 9.09 10.15 -0.03
N ILE A 113 10.17 10.15 -0.82
CA ILE A 113 11.42 9.47 -0.46
C ILE A 113 11.88 9.99 0.91
N PRO A 114 12.18 9.12 1.89
CA PRO A 114 12.61 9.53 3.22
C PRO A 114 13.87 10.39 3.18
N SER A 115 13.94 11.43 4.02
CA SER A 115 15.11 12.31 4.08
C SER A 115 16.26 11.72 4.91
N ASN A 116 16.02 10.65 5.69
CA ASN A 116 17.06 9.96 6.46
C ASN A 116 16.64 8.51 6.77
N ALA A 117 17.59 7.74 7.29
CA ALA A 117 17.42 6.33 7.63
C ALA A 117 16.35 6.07 8.70
N GLN A 118 16.25 6.93 9.73
CA GLN A 118 15.26 6.78 10.79
C GLN A 118 13.82 6.90 10.24
N GLN A 119 13.58 7.91 9.40
CA GLN A 119 12.30 8.07 8.70
C GLN A 119 12.00 6.90 7.77
N LYS A 120 13.00 6.40 7.03
CA LYS A 120 12.85 5.21 6.18
C LYS A 120 12.40 4.00 6.99
N ARG A 121 13.07 3.73 8.11
CA ARG A 121 12.75 2.61 9.00
C ARG A 121 11.36 2.74 9.60
N LYS A 122 11.01 3.91 10.12
CA LYS A 122 9.71 4.14 10.73
C LYS A 122 8.57 4.08 9.70
N GLY A 123 8.77 4.63 8.49
CA GLY A 123 7.84 4.50 7.36
C GLY A 123 7.62 3.04 6.96
N LEU A 124 8.68 2.22 6.92
CA LEU A 124 8.57 0.78 6.67
C LEU A 124 7.75 0.06 7.75
N GLN A 125 7.99 0.37 9.03
CA GLN A 125 7.22 -0.23 10.13
C GLN A 125 5.73 0.10 10.05
N LEU A 126 5.40 1.37 9.78
CA LEU A 126 4.00 1.79 9.61
C LEU A 126 3.38 1.13 8.38
N HIS A 127 4.08 1.11 7.25
CA HIS A 127 3.65 0.39 6.06
C HIS A 127 3.28 -1.05 6.39
N GLN A 128 4.18 -1.80 7.03
CA GLN A 128 3.93 -3.18 7.45
C GLN A 128 2.68 -3.31 8.33
N ALA A 129 2.54 -2.46 9.34
CA ALA A 129 1.37 -2.47 10.23
C ALA A 129 0.06 -2.29 9.47
N PHE A 130 0.00 -1.31 8.56
CA PHE A 130 -1.15 -1.06 7.71
C PHE A 130 -1.42 -2.20 6.73
N GLN A 131 -0.39 -2.79 6.10
CA GLN A 131 -0.57 -3.93 5.20
C GLN A 131 -1.10 -5.17 5.94
N TYR A 132 -0.56 -5.50 7.12
CA TYR A 132 -1.01 -6.67 7.88
C TYR A 132 -2.42 -6.49 8.44
N ALA A 133 -2.73 -5.32 9.01
CA ALA A 133 -4.08 -5.04 9.50
C ALA A 133 -5.10 -5.10 8.36
N SER A 134 -4.79 -4.48 7.22
CA SER A 134 -5.67 -4.48 6.04
C SER A 134 -5.82 -5.87 5.43
N LEU A 135 -4.79 -6.73 5.50
CA LEU A 135 -4.89 -8.14 5.09
C LEU A 135 -5.93 -8.90 5.90
N VAL A 136 -5.96 -8.73 7.22
CA VAL A 136 -6.96 -9.38 8.08
C VAL A 136 -8.36 -8.91 7.70
N VAL A 137 -8.54 -7.59 7.50
CA VAL A 137 -9.84 -7.01 7.14
C VAL A 137 -10.31 -7.48 5.75
N ILE A 138 -9.43 -7.46 4.72
CA ILE A 138 -9.82 -7.84 3.37
C ILE A 138 -10.16 -9.34 3.26
N VAL A 139 -9.42 -10.20 3.98
CA VAL A 139 -9.69 -11.63 4.09
C VAL A 139 -11.01 -11.87 4.79
N GLY A 140 -11.28 -11.17 5.90
CA GLY A 140 -12.57 -11.25 6.60
C GLY A 140 -13.74 -10.89 5.68
N GLY A 141 -13.64 -9.78 4.95
CA GLY A 141 -14.67 -9.38 3.98
C GLY A 141 -14.86 -10.39 2.83
N ALA A 142 -13.78 -11.04 2.39
CA ALA A 142 -13.83 -12.09 1.37
C ALA A 142 -14.48 -13.38 1.90
N ALA A 143 -14.14 -13.78 3.12
CA ALA A 143 -14.72 -14.93 3.79
C ALA A 143 -16.23 -14.75 3.99
N VAL A 144 -16.66 -13.56 4.41
CA VAL A 144 -18.09 -13.26 4.58
C VAL A 144 -18.87 -13.39 3.26
N ILE A 145 -18.38 -12.84 2.14
CA ILE A 145 -19.11 -12.99 0.87
C ILE A 145 -19.12 -14.43 0.35
N ILE A 146 -18.03 -15.18 0.57
CA ILE A 146 -17.96 -16.60 0.22
C ILE A 146 -19.00 -17.38 1.01
N TYR A 147 -19.03 -17.20 2.33
CA TYR A 147 -19.99 -17.85 3.21
C TYR A 147 -21.43 -17.46 2.87
N ASN A 148 -21.70 -16.16 2.71
CA ASN A 148 -23.02 -15.66 2.33
C ASN A 148 -23.52 -16.29 1.03
N LYS A 149 -22.66 -16.46 0.02
CA LYS A 149 -23.06 -17.13 -1.22
C LYS A 149 -23.29 -18.61 -1.04
N ALA A 150 -22.47 -19.29 -0.24
CA ALA A 150 -22.61 -20.71 0.02
C ALA A 150 -23.95 -21.05 0.68
N ILE A 151 -24.36 -20.32 1.72
CA ILE A 151 -25.63 -20.57 2.42
C ILE A 151 -26.87 -20.26 1.58
N HIS A 152 -26.74 -19.45 0.53
CA HIS A 152 -27.81 -19.13 -0.42
C HIS A 152 -27.72 -19.92 -1.74
N GLY A 153 -26.80 -20.88 -1.86
CA GLY A 153 -26.61 -21.67 -3.09
C GLY A 153 -26.20 -20.85 -4.32
N ALA A 154 -25.62 -19.67 -4.12
CA ALA A 154 -25.30 -18.74 -5.20
C ALA A 154 -23.97 -19.08 -5.88
N LYS A 155 -23.91 -18.92 -7.22
CA LYS A 155 -22.68 -19.16 -7.98
C LYS A 155 -21.56 -18.17 -7.61
N HIS A 156 -20.33 -18.67 -7.57
CA HIS A 156 -19.11 -17.89 -7.33
C HIS A 156 -18.44 -17.50 -8.67
N PHE A 157 -17.63 -16.44 -8.67
CA PHE A 157 -16.79 -16.04 -9.82
C PHE A 157 -17.52 -15.82 -11.16
N THR A 158 -18.79 -15.40 -11.13
CA THR A 158 -19.61 -15.18 -12.34
C THR A 158 -19.42 -13.81 -12.98
N THR A 159 -19.06 -12.79 -12.21
CA THR A 159 -18.90 -11.40 -12.69
C THR A 159 -17.44 -11.01 -12.86
N TRP A 160 -17.16 -9.95 -13.62
CA TRP A 160 -15.81 -9.38 -13.73
C TRP A 160 -15.24 -8.97 -12.37
N HIS A 161 -16.06 -8.36 -11.51
CA HIS A 161 -15.68 -8.05 -10.14
C HIS A 161 -15.29 -9.31 -9.33
N ALA A 162 -16.11 -10.37 -9.40
CA ALA A 162 -15.82 -11.60 -8.66
C ALA A 162 -14.53 -12.28 -9.17
N LYS A 163 -14.31 -12.29 -10.49
CA LYS A 163 -13.07 -12.81 -11.11
C LYS A 163 -11.85 -11.97 -10.75
N SER A 164 -11.97 -10.63 -10.75
CA SER A 164 -10.89 -9.74 -10.32
C SER A 164 -10.61 -9.83 -8.83
N GLY A 165 -11.49 -10.47 -8.03
CA GLY A 165 -11.25 -10.84 -6.63
C GLY A 165 -10.01 -11.70 -6.41
N LEU A 166 -9.43 -12.31 -7.47
CA LEU A 166 -8.09 -12.90 -7.44
C LEU A 166 -6.98 -11.90 -7.04
N THR A 167 -7.27 -10.60 -7.03
CA THR A 167 -6.45 -9.55 -6.39
C THR A 167 -6.02 -9.95 -4.97
N LEU A 168 -6.87 -10.67 -4.23
CA LEU A 168 -6.51 -11.16 -2.89
C LEU A 168 -5.26 -12.05 -2.90
N ALA A 169 -5.08 -12.89 -3.93
CA ALA A 169 -3.90 -13.72 -4.08
C ALA A 169 -2.65 -12.86 -4.37
N LEU A 170 -2.78 -11.80 -5.20
CA LEU A 170 -1.70 -10.84 -5.43
C LEU A 170 -1.30 -10.12 -4.15
N ILE A 171 -2.29 -9.66 -3.36
CA ILE A 171 -2.04 -9.01 -2.05
C ILE A 171 -1.33 -9.96 -1.10
N PHE A 172 -1.80 -11.21 -1.00
CA PHE A 172 -1.16 -12.21 -0.12
C PHE A 172 0.29 -12.47 -0.55
N LEU A 173 0.54 -12.67 -1.85
CA LEU A 173 1.89 -12.85 -2.38
C LEU A 173 2.76 -11.62 -2.14
N GLN A 174 2.22 -10.42 -2.33
CA GLN A 174 2.94 -9.16 -2.12
C GLN A 174 3.38 -9.01 -0.66
N ILE A 175 2.49 -9.29 0.29
CA ILE A 175 2.75 -9.16 1.73
C ILE A 175 3.75 -10.22 2.21
N THR A 176 3.58 -11.47 1.78
CA THR A 176 4.50 -12.56 2.12
C THR A 176 5.88 -12.36 1.50
N PHE A 177 5.97 -11.89 0.26
CA PHE A 177 7.23 -11.55 -0.38
C PHE A 177 7.93 -10.38 0.33
N GLY A 178 7.17 -9.33 0.69
CA GLY A 178 7.69 -8.22 1.48
C GLY A 178 8.21 -8.66 2.85
N ALA A 179 7.46 -9.53 3.55
CA ALA A 179 7.86 -10.12 4.82
C ALA A 179 9.18 -10.91 4.68
N ALA A 180 9.31 -11.75 3.65
CA ALA A 180 10.53 -12.51 3.38
C ALA A 180 11.77 -11.62 3.17
N MET A 181 11.60 -10.41 2.64
CA MET A 181 12.69 -9.47 2.37
C MET A 181 13.18 -8.71 3.59
N VAL A 182 12.36 -8.61 4.65
CA VAL A 182 12.62 -7.71 5.79
C VAL A 182 12.80 -8.46 7.11
N TYR A 183 12.18 -9.62 7.30
CA TYR A 183 12.36 -10.39 8.53
C TYR A 183 13.67 -11.17 8.48
N THR A 184 14.65 -10.78 9.30
CA THR A 184 16.01 -11.35 9.31
C THR A 184 16.07 -12.88 9.24
N PRO A 185 15.25 -13.66 9.97
CA PRO A 185 15.28 -15.12 9.85
C PRO A 185 14.89 -15.62 8.45
N LEU A 186 13.80 -15.07 7.88
CA LEU A 186 13.34 -15.43 6.54
C LEU A 186 14.30 -14.92 5.46
N GLN A 187 14.82 -13.71 5.65
CA GLN A 187 15.76 -13.08 4.75
C GLN A 187 17.06 -13.90 4.64
N ASN A 188 17.59 -14.35 5.76
CA ASN A 188 18.78 -15.19 5.80
C ASN A 188 18.52 -16.60 5.23
N ALA A 189 17.34 -17.17 5.52
CA ALA A 189 16.96 -18.48 4.98
C ALA A 189 16.80 -18.47 3.45
N LEU A 190 16.17 -17.43 2.89
CA LEU A 190 15.79 -17.37 1.47
C LEU A 190 16.83 -16.67 0.59
N PHE A 191 17.42 -15.57 1.07
CA PHE A 191 18.34 -14.73 0.27
C PHE A 191 19.80 -14.86 0.71
N LYS A 192 20.08 -15.52 1.84
CA LYS A 192 21.42 -15.70 2.45
C LYS A 192 22.09 -14.41 2.96
N SER A 193 21.67 -13.23 2.51
CA SER A 193 22.12 -11.93 3.04
C SER A 193 21.15 -10.80 2.68
N GLU A 194 21.23 -9.68 3.41
CA GLU A 194 20.47 -8.46 3.11
C GLU A 194 20.80 -7.89 1.72
N ALA A 195 22.09 -7.84 1.38
CA ALA A 195 22.53 -7.35 0.08
C ALA A 195 21.89 -8.12 -1.09
N ARG A 196 21.64 -9.42 -0.93
CA ARG A 196 20.94 -10.23 -1.95
C ARG A 196 19.43 -9.97 -1.96
N ALA A 197 18.80 -9.78 -0.80
CA ALA A 197 17.39 -9.40 -0.71
C ALA A 197 17.13 -8.04 -1.38
N LYS A 198 18.00 -7.05 -1.16
CA LYS A 198 17.91 -5.71 -1.78
C LYS A 198 17.90 -5.76 -3.31
N LYS A 199 18.66 -6.69 -3.93
CA LYS A 199 18.70 -6.84 -5.41
C LYS A 199 17.36 -7.23 -6.03
N VAL A 200 16.52 -7.93 -5.28
CA VAL A 200 15.19 -8.37 -5.74
C VAL A 200 14.05 -7.45 -5.29
N TRP A 201 14.34 -6.43 -4.46
CA TRP A 201 13.36 -5.45 -3.95
C TRP A 201 12.60 -4.71 -5.07
N LYS A 202 13.27 -4.46 -6.19
CA LYS A 202 12.65 -3.86 -7.38
C LYS A 202 11.43 -4.65 -7.88
N TYR A 203 11.43 -5.98 -7.73
CA TYR A 203 10.30 -6.82 -8.12
C TYR A 203 9.12 -6.64 -7.16
N HIS A 204 9.38 -6.53 -5.85
CA HIS A 204 8.33 -6.21 -4.88
C HIS A 204 7.68 -4.86 -5.20
N ARG A 205 8.48 -3.86 -5.56
CA ARG A 205 7.96 -2.56 -5.99
C ARG A 205 7.11 -2.67 -7.27
N LEU A 206 7.61 -3.39 -8.28
CA LEU A 206 6.90 -3.56 -9.55
C LEU A 206 5.57 -4.32 -9.40
N SER A 207 5.59 -5.47 -8.72
CA SER A 207 4.36 -6.24 -8.43
C SER A 207 3.42 -5.49 -7.51
N GLY A 208 3.94 -4.62 -6.63
CA GLY A 208 3.15 -3.72 -5.81
C GLY A 208 2.33 -2.73 -6.64
N TYR A 209 2.89 -2.16 -7.71
CA TYR A 209 2.14 -1.27 -8.60
C TYR A 209 1.05 -2.01 -9.38
N LEU A 210 1.32 -3.25 -9.82
CA LEU A 210 0.30 -4.10 -10.42
C LEU A 210 -0.81 -4.42 -9.41
N THR A 211 -0.45 -4.73 -8.18
CA THR A 211 -1.40 -5.01 -7.10
C THR A 211 -2.26 -3.78 -6.78
N LEU A 212 -1.66 -2.58 -6.75
CA LEU A 212 -2.37 -1.32 -6.59
C LEU A 212 -3.38 -1.05 -7.72
N ALA A 213 -3.02 -1.40 -8.96
CA ALA A 213 -3.95 -1.27 -10.10
C ALA A 213 -5.20 -2.14 -9.88
N PHE A 214 -5.00 -3.38 -9.46
CA PHE A 214 -6.09 -4.30 -9.18
C PHE A 214 -6.89 -3.95 -7.91
N LEU A 215 -6.23 -3.39 -6.90
CA LEU A 215 -6.85 -2.89 -5.67
C LEU A 215 -7.85 -1.77 -5.95
N THR A 216 -7.57 -0.93 -6.96
CA THR A 216 -8.46 0.18 -7.37
C THR A 216 -9.45 -0.22 -8.45
N LEU A 217 -9.06 -1.09 -9.39
CA LEU A 217 -9.94 -1.57 -10.47
C LEU A 217 -11.05 -2.51 -9.97
N THR A 218 -10.75 -3.41 -9.04
CA THR A 218 -11.73 -4.38 -8.52
C THR A 218 -13.00 -3.72 -7.93
N PRO A 219 -12.91 -2.68 -7.08
CA PRO A 219 -14.10 -1.96 -6.63
C PRO A 219 -14.78 -1.14 -7.73
N MET A 220 -14.06 -0.64 -8.75
CA MET A 220 -14.71 0.00 -9.91
C MET A 220 -15.59 -0.99 -10.67
N LEU A 221 -15.13 -2.23 -10.86
CA LEU A 221 -15.93 -3.30 -11.47
C LEU A 221 -17.18 -3.64 -10.64
N ALA A 222 -17.14 -3.45 -9.32
CA ALA A 222 -18.29 -3.69 -8.44
C ALA A 222 -19.45 -2.73 -8.71
N LEU A 223 -19.20 -1.53 -9.26
CA LEU A 223 -20.24 -0.55 -9.61
C LEU A 223 -21.19 -1.06 -10.70
N ALA A 224 -20.76 -2.07 -11.47
CA ALA A 224 -21.58 -2.73 -12.46
C ALA A 224 -22.33 -3.97 -11.93
N SER A 225 -22.16 -4.33 -10.66
CA SER A 225 -22.87 -5.46 -10.05
C SER A 225 -24.36 -5.16 -9.88
N ASP A 226 -25.19 -6.20 -9.99
CA ASP A 226 -26.65 -6.08 -9.91
C ASP A 226 -27.08 -5.42 -8.60
N TRP A 227 -26.48 -5.84 -7.48
CA TRP A 227 -26.81 -5.27 -6.18
C TRP A 227 -26.52 -3.76 -6.13
N VAL A 228 -25.34 -3.33 -6.57
CA VAL A 228 -25.00 -1.90 -6.56
C VAL A 228 -25.92 -1.13 -7.50
N ARG A 229 -26.20 -1.65 -8.71
CA ARG A 229 -27.08 -0.98 -9.68
C ARG A 229 -28.52 -0.82 -9.17
N ASN A 230 -29.04 -1.82 -8.47
CA ASN A 230 -30.41 -1.81 -7.97
C ASN A 230 -30.60 -1.01 -6.67
N ASN A 231 -29.52 -0.79 -5.91
CA ASN A 231 -29.57 -0.16 -4.59
C ASN A 231 -28.77 1.15 -4.51
N SER A 232 -28.45 1.77 -5.64
CA SER A 232 -27.82 3.09 -5.66
C SER A 232 -28.35 3.93 -6.82
N THR A 233 -28.23 5.24 -6.68
CA THR A 233 -28.48 6.21 -7.73
C THR A 233 -27.30 6.29 -8.70
N ALA A 234 -27.53 6.85 -9.88
CA ALA A 234 -26.45 7.13 -10.82
C ALA A 234 -25.42 8.11 -10.24
N VAL A 235 -25.86 9.07 -9.43
CA VAL A 235 -24.99 10.07 -8.77
C VAL A 235 -24.07 9.39 -7.76
N GLU A 236 -24.58 8.51 -6.90
CA GLU A 236 -23.75 7.78 -5.92
C GLU A 236 -22.69 6.92 -6.62
N ARG A 237 -23.07 6.19 -7.67
CA ARG A 237 -22.10 5.41 -8.45
C ARG A 237 -21.05 6.30 -9.11
N ALA A 238 -21.44 7.44 -9.65
CA ALA A 238 -20.51 8.40 -10.24
C ALA A 238 -19.54 8.93 -9.18
N LEU A 239 -20.02 9.31 -8.00
CA LEU A 239 -19.17 9.79 -6.90
C LEU A 239 -18.20 8.71 -6.42
N ILE A 240 -18.65 7.46 -6.24
CA ILE A 240 -17.77 6.34 -5.87
C ILE A 240 -16.73 6.10 -6.99
N GLY A 241 -17.16 6.03 -8.25
CA GLY A 241 -16.28 5.81 -9.39
C GLY A 241 -15.23 6.91 -9.57
N THR A 242 -15.63 8.17 -9.47
CA THR A 242 -14.73 9.33 -9.53
C THR A 242 -13.78 9.33 -8.34
N GLY A 243 -14.26 9.06 -7.12
CA GLY A 243 -13.41 8.96 -5.94
C GLY A 243 -12.32 7.90 -6.10
N LEU A 244 -12.68 6.70 -6.53
CA LEU A 244 -11.74 5.61 -6.83
C LEU A 244 -10.76 5.99 -7.95
N GLY A 245 -11.25 6.62 -9.03
CA GLY A 245 -10.43 7.06 -10.15
C GLY A 245 -9.40 8.12 -9.76
N VAL A 246 -9.82 9.13 -9.00
CA VAL A 246 -8.93 10.16 -8.45
C VAL A 246 -7.90 9.51 -7.52
N ALA A 247 -8.33 8.60 -6.64
CA ALA A 247 -7.42 7.91 -5.74
C ALA A 247 -6.35 7.11 -6.49
N ALA A 248 -6.76 6.36 -7.50
CA ALA A 248 -5.86 5.60 -8.36
C ALA A 248 -4.87 6.51 -9.09
N LEU A 249 -5.36 7.53 -9.82
CA LEU A 249 -4.50 8.45 -10.58
C LEU A 249 -3.48 9.15 -9.68
N ALA A 250 -3.92 9.61 -8.51
CA ALA A 250 -3.08 10.31 -7.57
C ALA A 250 -2.01 9.39 -6.94
N ALA A 251 -2.37 8.13 -6.63
CA ALA A 251 -1.42 7.13 -6.16
C ALA A 251 -0.40 6.72 -7.25
N PHE A 252 -0.86 6.53 -8.48
CA PHE A 252 0.00 6.20 -9.62
C PHE A 252 0.94 7.34 -10.00
N ALA A 253 0.54 8.60 -9.81
CA ALA A 253 1.42 9.75 -9.99
C ALA A 253 2.63 9.76 -9.03
N ARG A 254 2.61 8.93 -7.98
CA ARG A 254 3.71 8.79 -7.00
C ARG A 254 4.63 7.60 -7.28
N VAL A 255 4.38 6.85 -8.34
CA VAL A 255 5.23 5.71 -8.74
C VAL A 255 6.66 6.15 -8.97
N GLN A 256 7.60 5.51 -8.27
CA GLN A 256 9.03 5.80 -8.37
C GLN A 256 9.67 4.90 -9.44
N THR A 257 9.57 5.31 -10.71
CA THR A 257 10.12 4.55 -11.85
C THR A 257 11.65 4.49 -11.85
N SER A 258 12.32 5.52 -11.31
CA SER A 258 13.79 5.55 -11.16
C SER A 258 14.32 4.34 -10.37
N LYS A 259 13.51 3.83 -9.44
CA LYS A 259 13.89 2.72 -8.58
C LYS A 259 13.49 1.34 -9.11
N LEU A 260 13.15 1.25 -10.39
CA LEU A 260 12.93 -0.01 -11.09
C LEU A 260 14.18 -0.49 -11.86
N GLY A 261 15.26 0.30 -11.86
CA GLY A 261 16.48 -0.01 -12.62
C GLY A 261 16.29 0.08 -14.13
N LEU A 262 15.23 0.75 -14.59
CA LEU A 262 15.04 1.11 -15.99
C LEU A 262 16.02 2.24 -16.29
N LYS A 263 17.04 1.98 -17.12
CA LYS A 263 17.91 3.06 -17.64
C LYS A 263 17.02 4.07 -18.37
N ARG A 264 17.21 5.36 -18.10
CA ARG A 264 16.60 6.42 -18.92
C ARG A 264 17.09 6.19 -20.35
N ALA A 265 16.17 5.85 -21.25
CA ALA A 265 16.41 5.86 -22.69
C ALA A 265 16.43 7.31 -23.19
#